data_AF-A0A1G5CYZ8-F1
#
_entry.id   AF-A0A1G5CYZ8-F1
#
_cell.length_a   1.000
_cell.length_b   1.000
_cell.length_c   1.000
_cell.angle_alpha   90.00
_cell.angle_beta   90.00
_cell.angle_gamma   90.00
#
_symmetry.space_group_name_H-M   'P 1'
#
loop_
_entity.id
_entity.type
_entity.pdbx_description
1 polymer ?
#
loop_
_entity_poly.entity_id
_entity_poly.type
_entity_poly.pdbx_seq_one_letter_code
_entity_poly.pdbx_strand_id
1 'polypeptide(L)'
;MIFLIYYIAVNLKEIPKTFIFISRFSFGIYLLHMLFLYVGVQFLRNTSYLNLHPLLMLIVLFIVSIVASIISTFVLSKFKIGKYIIYNR
;
A
#
# COMPACT_ATOMS: atom_id res chain seq x y z
N MET A 1 5.23 -1.99 -21.17
CA MET A 1 5.14 -1.23 -19.89
C MET A 1 6.50 -1.04 -19.23
N ILE A 2 7.33 -2.09 -19.07
CA ILE A 2 8.64 -1.98 -18.42
C ILE A 2 9.60 -0.98 -19.11
N PHE A 3 9.65 -0.95 -20.44
CA PHE A 3 10.50 -0.01 -21.19
C PHE A 3 10.09 1.45 -21.03
N LEU A 4 8.79 1.74 -20.91
CA LEU A 4 8.29 3.09 -20.66
C LEU A 4 8.68 3.57 -19.27
N ILE A 5 8.52 2.71 -18.26
CA ILE A 5 8.93 3.00 -16.88
C ILE A 5 10.44 3.23 -16.82
N TYR A 6 11.23 2.39 -17.52
CA TYR A 6 12.68 2.54 -17.60
C TYR A 6 13.09 3.85 -18.28
N TYR A 7 12.46 4.19 -19.41
CA TYR A 7 12.71 5.45 -20.11
C TYR A 7 12.42 6.66 -19.21
N ILE A 8 11.29 6.67 -18.52
CA ILE A 8 10.95 7.73 -17.57
C ILE A 8 11.97 7.79 -16.43
N ALA A 9 12.32 6.64 -15.86
CA ALA A 9 13.26 6.57 -14.73
C ALA A 9 14.68 7.06 -15.09
N VAL A 10 15.17 6.74 -16.29
CA VAL A 10 16.49 7.19 -16.77
C VAL A 10 16.52 8.70 -17.03
N ASN A 11 15.40 9.27 -17.46
CA ASN A 11 15.31 10.71 -17.73
C ASN A 11 14.96 11.55 -16.47
N LEU A 12 14.64 10.92 -15.35
CA LEU A 12 14.43 11.61 -14.07
C LEU A 12 15.78 12.03 -13.48
N LYS A 13 16.03 13.34 -13.38
CA LYS A 13 17.24 13.89 -12.75
C LYS A 13 17.30 13.58 -11.25
N GLU A 14 16.16 13.61 -10.56
CA GLU A 14 16.05 13.35 -9.13
C GLU A 14 14.76 12.58 -8.84
N ILE A 15 14.81 11.68 -7.85
CA ILE A 15 13.65 10.91 -7.42
C ILE A 15 12.78 11.80 -6.51
N PRO A 16 11.46 11.94 -6.78
CA PRO A 16 10.58 12.74 -5.94
C PRO A 16 10.57 12.24 -4.49
N LYS A 17 10.55 13.17 -3.53
CA LYS A 17 10.54 12.84 -2.09
C LYS A 17 9.37 11.94 -1.69
N THR A 18 8.22 12.06 -2.36
CA THR A 18 7.04 11.20 -2.16
C THR A 18 7.31 9.75 -2.52
N PHE A 19 8.00 9.49 -3.63
CA PHE A 19 8.41 8.15 -4.03
C PHE A 19 9.39 7.54 -3.03
N ILE A 20 10.36 8.34 -2.57
CA ILE A 20 11.31 7.92 -1.53
C ILE A 20 10.59 7.61 -0.22
N PHE A 21 9.56 8.38 0.14
CA PHE A 21 8.80 8.14 1.36
C PHE A 21 8.03 6.81 1.29
N ILE A 22 7.27 6.59 0.20
CA ILE A 22 6.46 5.37 0.04
C ILE A 22 7.36 4.14 -0.09
N SER A 23 8.51 4.25 -0.76
CA SER A 23 9.41 3.11 -0.98
C SER A 23 9.98 2.52 0.31
N ARG A 24 10.11 3.31 1.38
CA ARG A 24 10.51 2.82 2.72
C ARG A 24 9.53 1.81 3.30
N PHE A 25 8.25 1.95 2.97
CA PHE A 25 7.17 1.06 3.41
C PHE A 25 6.89 -0.07 2.42
N SER A 26 7.58 -0.14 1.27
CA SER A 26 7.27 -1.07 0.18
C SER A 26 7.19 -2.53 0.63
N PHE A 27 8.13 -2.99 1.45
CA PHE A 27 8.11 -4.34 2.00
C PHE A 27 6.91 -4.58 2.94
N GLY A 28 6.62 -3.63 3.82
CA GLY A 28 5.48 -3.72 4.73
C GLY A 28 4.13 -3.67 4.00
N ILE A 29 4.03 -2.85 2.95
CA ILE A 29 2.87 -2.82 2.04
C ILE A 29 2.73 -4.17 1.34
N TYR A 30 3.81 -4.70 0.76
CA TYR A 30 3.78 -6.01 0.12
C TYR A 30 3.33 -7.12 1.08
N LEU A 31 3.78 -7.10 2.33
CA LEU A 31 3.38 -8.10 3.31
C LEU A 31 1.91 -7.98 3.74
N LEU A 32 1.42 -6.75 3.95
CA LEU A 32 0.14 -6.51 4.61
C LEU A 32 -1.03 -6.21 3.66
N HIS A 33 -0.78 -5.80 2.42
CA HIS A 33 -1.85 -5.38 1.51
C HIS A 33 -2.90 -6.49 1.27
N MET A 34 -2.48 -7.76 1.13
CA MET A 34 -3.43 -8.88 0.94
C MET A 34 -4.37 -9.03 2.15
N LEU A 35 -3.86 -8.86 3.37
CA LEU A 35 -4.66 -8.90 4.58
C LEU A 35 -5.71 -7.78 4.57
N PHE A 36 -5.30 -6.54 4.28
CA PHE A 36 -6.23 -5.41 4.25
C PHE A 36 -7.22 -5.46 3.09
N LEU A 37 -6.81 -5.98 1.94
CA LEU A 37 -7.72 -6.24 0.82
C LEU A 37 -8.76 -7.28 1.19
N TYR A 38 -8.35 -8.40 1.80
CA TYR A 38 -9.29 -9.43 2.24
C TYR A 38 -10.31 -8.87 3.24
N VAL A 39 -9.84 -8.18 4.27
CA VAL A 39 -10.71 -7.54 5.29
C VAL A 39 -11.62 -6.50 4.65
N GLY A 40 -11.09 -5.64 3.76
CA GLY A 40 -11.86 -4.60 3.09
C GLY A 40 -12.95 -5.16 2.19
N VAL A 41 -12.67 -6.24 1.45
CA VAL A 41 -13.67 -6.91 0.60
C VAL A 41 -14.77 -7.54 1.44
N GLN A 42 -14.43 -8.21 2.55
CA GLN A 42 -15.44 -8.77 3.45
C GLN A 42 -16.31 -7.68 4.08
N PHE A 43 -15.71 -6.57 4.49
CA PHE A 43 -16.43 -5.43 5.03
C PHE A 43 -17.42 -4.86 4.01
N LEU A 44 -16.96 -4.60 2.78
CA LEU A 44 -17.78 -4.07 1.70
C LEU A 44 -18.92 -5.01 1.30
N ARG A 45 -18.66 -6.33 1.27
CA ARG A 45 -19.67 -7.34 0.96
C ARG A 45 -20.78 -7.39 2.01
N ASN A 46 -20.44 -7.16 3.28
CA ASN A 46 -21.41 -7.15 4.37
C ASN A 46 -22.21 -5.84 4.43
N THR A 47 -21.68 -4.75 3.87
CA THR A 47 -22.40 -3.50 3.64
C THR A 47 -23.16 -3.54 2.32
N SER A 48 -24.19 -4.39 2.23
CA SER A 48 -25.05 -4.60 1.06
C SER A 48 -25.74 -3.33 0.52
N TYR A 49 -25.71 -2.23 1.28
CA TYR A 49 -26.33 -0.94 0.93
C TYR A 49 -25.42 -0.02 0.10
N LEU A 50 -24.12 -0.31 0.00
CA LEU A 50 -23.19 0.48 -0.78
C LEU A 50 -23.10 -0.08 -2.20
N ASN A 51 -24.06 0.28 -3.05
CA ASN A 51 -24.00 0.07 -4.51
C ASN A 51 -22.94 0.98 -5.14
N LEU A 52 -21.67 0.76 -4.78
CA LEU A 52 -20.54 1.50 -5.33
C LEU A 52 -20.22 0.96 -6.73
N HIS A 53 -19.97 1.88 -7.66
CA HIS A 53 -19.47 1.51 -8.98
C HIS A 53 -18.17 0.70 -8.85
N PRO A 54 -17.96 -0.39 -9.60
CA PRO A 54 -16.79 -1.27 -9.44
C PRO A 54 -15.44 -0.55 -9.50
N LEU A 55 -15.34 0.47 -10.35
CA LEU A 55 -14.12 1.29 -10.47
C LEU A 55 -13.84 2.10 -9.20
N LEU A 56 -14.89 2.62 -8.56
CA LEU A 56 -14.77 3.38 -7.31
C LEU A 56 -14.43 2.45 -6.15
N MET A 57 -15.02 1.27 -6.12
CA MET A 57 -14.67 0.22 -5.16
C MET A 57 -13.18 -0.17 -5.26
N LEU A 58 -12.66 -0.33 -6.48
CA LEU A 58 -11.25 -0.64 -6.72
C LEU A 58 -10.33 0.48 -6.20
N ILE A 59 -10.64 1.74 -6.51
CA ILE A 59 -9.86 2.90 -6.06
C ILE A 59 -9.85 2.98 -4.52
N VAL A 60 -11.01 2.80 -3.89
CA VAL A 60 -11.15 2.83 -2.43
C VAL A 60 -10.35 1.69 -1.79
N LEU A 61 -10.53 0.45 -2.26
CA LEU A 61 -9.78 -0.71 -1.74
C LEU A 61 -8.26 -0.54 -1.91
N PHE A 62 -7.84 0.01 -3.05
CA PHE A 62 -6.43 0.28 -3.31
C PHE A 62 -5.87 1.30 -2.32
N ILE A 63 -6.50 2.48 -2.19
CA ILE A 63 -6.03 3.53 -1.29
C ILE A 63 -6.08 3.05 0.17
N VAL A 64 -7.19 2.46 0.60
CA VAL A 64 -7.37 1.99 1.98
C VAL A 64 -6.36 0.92 2.33
N SER A 65 -6.13 -0.07 1.44
CA SER A 65 -5.15 -1.14 1.72
C SER A 65 -3.72 -0.59 1.85
N ILE A 66 -3.33 0.36 0.99
CA ILE A 66 -1.99 0.98 1.05
C ILE A 66 -1.85 1.79 2.34
N VAL A 67 -2.80 2.67 2.62
CA VAL A 67 -2.75 3.54 3.81
C VAL A 67 -2.74 2.70 5.09
N ALA A 68 -3.62 1.69 5.19
CA ALA A 68 -3.66 0.78 6.33
C ALA A 68 -2.35 -0.02 6.47
N SER A 69 -1.75 -0.45 5.36
CA SER A 69 -0.46 -1.15 5.38
C SER A 69 0.69 -0.25 5.84
N ILE A 70 0.74 1.01 5.39
CA ILE A 70 1.75 1.99 5.82
C ILE A 70 1.61 2.25 7.32
N ILE A 71 0.39 2.53 7.79
CA ILE A 71 0.11 2.80 9.21
C ILE A 71 0.52 1.59 10.06
N SER A 72 0.10 0.39 9.65
CA SER A 72 0.40 -0.84 10.38
C SER A 72 1.89 -1.15 10.39
N THR A 73 2.57 -0.93 9.27
CA THR A 73 4.04 -1.05 9.18
C THR A 73 4.73 -0.08 10.13
N PHE A 74 4.28 1.18 10.15
CA PHE A 74 4.81 2.20 11.04
C PHE A 74 4.62 1.82 12.52
N VAL A 75 3.42 1.36 12.89
CA VAL A 75 3.12 0.92 14.26
C VAL A 75 3.93 -0.33 14.63
N LEU A 76 3.95 -1.35 13.78
CA LEU A 76 4.67 -2.60 14.01
C LEU A 76 6.18 -2.37 14.14
N SER A 77 6.77 -1.49 13.33
CA SER A 77 8.19 -1.16 13.38
C SER A 77 8.66 -0.59 14.73
N LYS A 78 7.73 -0.08 15.56
CA LYS A 78 8.02 0.41 16.92
C LYS A 78 8.11 -0.71 17.96
N PHE A 79 7.54 -1.89 17.69
CA PHE A 79 7.60 -3.03 18.61
C PHE A 79 8.91 -3.80 18.46
N LYS A 80 9.46 -4.31 19.57
CA LYS A 80 10.73 -5.08 19.59
C LYS A 80 10.72 -6.28 18.64
N ILE A 81 9.58 -6.96 18.52
CA ILE A 81 9.39 -8.10 17.62
C ILE A 81 9.14 -7.63 16.17
N GLY A 82 8.45 -6.50 16.00
CA GLY A 82 8.13 -5.97 14.68
C GLY A 82 9.35 -5.59 13.86
N LYS A 83 10.49 -5.27 14.49
CA LYS A 83 11.78 -5.08 13.78
C LYS A 83 12.28 -6.33 13.04
N TYR A 84 11.90 -7.53 13.47
CA TYR A 84 12.27 -8.79 12.81
C TYR A 84 11.30 -9.18 11.69
N ILE A 85 10.07 -8.67 11.73
CA ILE A 85 9.02 -8.98 10.76
C ILE A 85 8.94 -7.90 9.69
N ILE A 86 9.13 -6.63 10.06
CA ILE A 86 9.02 -5.46 9.18
C ILE A 86 10.12 -4.46 9.53
N TYR A 87 11.21 -4.48 8.78
CA TYR A 87 12.30 -3.52 8.92
C TYR A 87 11.96 -2.24 8.13
N ASN A 88 11.82 -1.12 8.85
CA ASN A 88 11.63 0.20 8.26
C ASN A 88 12.91 1.02 8.53
N ARG A 89 13.50 1.60 7.47
CA ARG A 89 14.81 2.28 7.50
C ARG A 89 14.67 3.80 7.49
#